data_AF-A0A0F7TXF4-F1
#
_entry.id   AF-A0A0F7TXF4-F1
#
_cell.length_a   1.000
_cell.length_b   1.000
_cell.length_c   1.000
_cell.angle_alpha   90.00
_cell.angle_beta   90.00
_cell.angle_gamma   90.00
#
_symmetry.space_group_name_H-M   'P 1'
#
loop_
_entity.id
_entity.type
_entity.pdbx_description
1 polymer ?
#
loop_
_entity_poly.entity_id
_entity_poly.type
_entity_poly.pdbx_seq_one_letter_code
_entity_poly.pdbx_strand_id
1 'polypeptide(L)'
;MSQSLRPYLQCVRVSLTAALAVSNFASQTSERHNVPEVEAGSSPELILNPVTISRNEHEKVLIEPSVNSVRFSIRIKQADEIEHILVHKFTRFLTQRAESFFILRRKAMPGYDISFLITNAHTEAMLKHKLVDFVIQFMEEVDKEISEMKLFLNARARFVAESFLTPFD
;
A
#
# COMPACT_ATOMS: atom_id res chain seq x y z
N MET A 1 -4.26 -22.94 -1.81
CA MET A 1 -3.28 -22.28 -2.68
C MET A 1 -2.42 -21.26 -1.91
N SER A 2 -1.51 -21.71 -1.03
CA SER A 2 -0.70 -20.83 -0.15
C SER A 2 0.81 -20.80 -0.45
N GLN A 3 1.30 -21.54 -1.45
CA GLN A 3 2.75 -21.72 -1.63
C GLN A 3 3.50 -20.48 -2.14
N SER A 4 2.84 -19.55 -2.87
CA SER A 4 3.51 -18.38 -3.46
C SER A 4 3.42 -17.09 -2.64
N LEU A 5 2.49 -16.98 -1.68
CA LEU A 5 2.31 -15.75 -0.88
C LEU A 5 3.52 -15.50 0.04
N ARG A 6 3.96 -16.53 0.78
CA ARG A 6 5.06 -16.40 1.72
C ARG A 6 6.39 -16.01 1.04
N PRO A 7 6.81 -16.63 -0.07
CA PRO A 7 7.99 -16.17 -0.81
C PRO A 7 7.86 -14.74 -1.35
N TYR A 8 6.67 -14.35 -1.82
CA TYR A 8 6.40 -13.00 -2.29
C TYR A 8 6.59 -11.96 -1.17
N LEU A 9 5.90 -12.15 -0.03
CA LEU A 9 6.02 -11.24 1.10
C LEU A 9 7.44 -11.19 1.68
N GLN A 10 8.16 -12.31 1.68
CA GLN A 10 9.56 -12.34 2.10
C GLN A 10 10.46 -11.54 1.16
N CYS A 11 10.25 -11.64 -0.16
CA CYS A 11 10.97 -10.84 -1.14
C CYS A 11 10.69 -9.34 -0.97
N VAL A 12 9.41 -8.98 -0.77
CA VAL A 12 9.00 -7.60 -0.48
C VAL A 12 9.64 -7.09 0.80
N ARG A 13 9.62 -7.89 1.88
CA ARG A 13 10.22 -7.55 3.18
C ARG A 13 11.71 -7.24 3.07
N VAL A 14 12.47 -8.12 2.43
CA VAL A 14 13.93 -7.94 2.27
C VAL A 14 14.21 -6.70 1.41
N SER A 15 13.47 -6.55 0.30
CA SER A 15 13.66 -5.42 -0.61
C SER A 15 13.31 -4.08 0.02
N LEU A 16 12.20 -4.01 0.77
CA LEU A 16 11.80 -2.82 1.51
C LEU A 16 12.78 -2.50 2.65
N THR A 17 13.29 -3.52 3.34
CA THR A 17 14.32 -3.34 4.38
C THR A 17 15.60 -2.72 3.80
N ALA A 18 16.01 -3.16 2.61
CA ALA A 18 17.15 -2.58 1.90
C ALA A 18 16.86 -1.16 1.41
N ALA A 19 15.64 -0.91 0.89
CA ALA A 19 15.23 0.39 0.39
C ALA A 19 15.14 1.46 1.50
N LEU A 20 14.78 1.08 2.73
CA LEU A 20 14.67 1.98 3.89
C LEU A 20 16.02 2.39 4.50
N ALA A 21 17.11 2.30 3.74
CA ALA A 21 18.41 2.89 4.08
C ALA A 21 18.44 4.40 3.79
N VAL A 22 17.43 5.12 4.29
CA VAL A 22 17.24 6.57 4.07
C VAL A 22 18.00 7.39 5.10
N SER A 23 18.37 8.61 4.72
CA SER A 23 19.07 9.58 5.57
C SER A 23 18.49 10.98 5.40
N ASN A 24 18.69 11.84 6.38
CA ASN A 24 18.28 13.24 6.27
C ASN A 24 19.11 13.93 5.17
N PHE A 25 18.44 14.49 4.16
CA PHE A 25 19.06 15.12 3.01
C PHE A 25 18.33 16.43 2.67
N ALA A 26 19.06 17.54 2.59
CA ALA A 26 18.51 18.84 2.24
C ALA A 26 18.29 18.98 0.73
N SER A 27 17.25 19.70 0.32
CA SER A 27 16.96 19.94 -1.10
C SER A 27 18.11 20.68 -1.77
N GLN A 28 18.51 20.21 -2.95
CA GLN A 28 19.53 20.88 -3.77
C GLN A 28 18.98 22.05 -4.59
N THR A 29 17.67 22.05 -4.89
CA THR A 29 17.04 23.06 -5.74
C THR A 29 16.47 24.24 -4.96
N SER A 30 16.12 24.02 -3.69
CA SER A 30 15.40 25.00 -2.87
C SER A 30 16.11 25.22 -1.55
N GLU A 31 16.59 26.45 -1.32
CA GLU A 31 17.34 26.82 -0.12
C GLU A 31 16.48 26.61 1.15
N ARG A 32 17.02 25.93 2.16
CA ARG A 32 16.35 25.65 3.46
C ARG A 32 15.09 24.77 3.37
N HIS A 33 14.87 24.09 2.25
CA HIS A 33 13.81 23.10 2.12
C HIS A 33 14.35 21.68 2.32
N ASN A 34 13.51 20.81 2.88
CA ASN A 34 13.70 19.36 2.90
C ASN A 34 12.43 18.74 2.34
N VAL A 35 12.55 18.12 1.17
CA VAL A 35 11.43 17.51 0.45
C VAL A 35 11.75 16.05 0.19
N PRO A 36 10.74 15.16 0.16
CA PRO A 36 10.96 13.78 -0.26
C PRO A 36 11.43 13.74 -1.72
N GLU A 37 12.70 13.38 -1.96
CA GLU A 37 13.32 13.44 -3.30
C GLU A 37 12.60 12.51 -4.30
N VAL A 38 11.98 11.42 -3.82
CA VAL A 38 11.18 10.50 -4.66
C VAL A 38 9.89 11.13 -5.20
N GLU A 39 9.36 12.15 -4.51
CA GLU A 39 8.19 12.93 -4.95
C GLU A 39 8.60 14.15 -5.77
N ALA A 40 9.70 14.81 -5.40
CA ALA A 40 10.16 16.02 -6.08
C ALA A 40 10.65 15.74 -7.51
N GLY A 41 11.41 14.66 -7.71
CA GLY A 41 11.88 14.28 -9.04
C GLY A 41 12.90 15.26 -9.67
N SER A 42 13.38 16.24 -8.91
CA SER A 42 14.23 17.33 -9.42
C SER A 42 15.70 16.95 -9.56
N SER A 43 16.15 15.98 -8.78
CA SER A 43 17.56 15.59 -8.64
C SER A 43 17.71 14.10 -8.98
N PRO A 44 17.88 13.74 -10.27
CA PRO A 44 17.87 12.34 -10.73
C PRO A 44 18.93 11.45 -10.05
N GLU A 45 20.07 12.03 -9.66
CA GLU A 45 21.16 11.35 -8.96
C GLU A 45 20.79 10.90 -7.54
N LEU A 46 19.74 11.47 -6.95
CA LEU A 46 19.24 11.13 -5.62
C LEU A 46 18.17 10.03 -5.66
N ILE A 47 17.70 9.68 -6.86
CA ILE A 47 16.66 8.68 -7.11
C ILE A 47 17.34 7.37 -7.49
N LEU A 48 16.99 6.30 -6.78
CA LEU A 48 17.51 4.97 -7.04
C LEU A 48 16.61 4.22 -8.03
N ASN A 49 17.14 3.13 -8.58
CA ASN A 49 16.40 2.31 -9.54
C ASN A 49 15.11 1.75 -8.93
N PRO A 50 13.94 2.01 -9.53
CA PRO A 50 12.68 1.41 -9.09
C PRO A 50 12.71 -0.11 -9.24
N VAL A 51 12.17 -0.81 -8.25
CA VAL A 51 12.07 -2.27 -8.24
C VAL A 51 10.60 -2.67 -8.20
N THR A 52 10.19 -3.52 -9.14
CA THR A 52 8.85 -4.13 -9.13
C THR A 52 8.96 -5.58 -8.71
N ILE A 53 8.13 -5.99 -7.74
CA ILE A 53 8.03 -7.38 -7.30
C ILE A 53 6.60 -7.82 -7.59
N SER A 54 6.43 -8.81 -8.46
CA SER A 54 5.12 -9.33 -8.85
C SER A 54 4.94 -10.76 -8.38
N ARG A 55 3.80 -11.05 -7.75
CA ARG A 55 3.39 -12.43 -7.45
C ARG A 55 2.68 -13.06 -8.64
N ASN A 56 1.90 -12.26 -9.37
CA ASN A 56 1.20 -12.59 -10.60
C ASN A 56 0.90 -11.28 -11.37
N GLU A 57 0.16 -11.35 -12.48
CA GLU A 57 -0.17 -10.19 -13.31
C GLU A 57 -1.01 -9.11 -12.58
N HIS A 58 -1.83 -9.54 -11.62
CA HIS A 58 -2.78 -8.69 -10.90
C HIS A 58 -2.27 -8.21 -9.54
N GLU A 59 -1.23 -8.84 -8.99
CA GLU A 59 -0.71 -8.58 -7.66
C GLU A 59 0.79 -8.28 -7.74
N LYS A 60 1.13 -7.02 -7.52
CA LYS A 60 2.51 -6.52 -7.58
C LYS A 60 2.71 -5.32 -6.68
N VAL A 61 3.94 -5.13 -6.24
CA VAL A 61 4.39 -3.91 -5.56
C VAL A 61 5.47 -3.22 -6.38
N LEU A 62 5.51 -1.89 -6.24
CA LEU A 62 6.55 -1.03 -6.77
C LEU A 62 7.23 -0.32 -5.62
N ILE A 63 8.55 -0.45 -5.57
CA ILE A 63 9.43 0.21 -4.59
C ILE A 63 10.27 1.22 -5.35
N GLU A 64 10.12 2.49 -5.00
CA GLU A 64 10.87 3.60 -5.58
C GLU A 64 11.68 4.24 -4.46
N PRO A 65 12.98 3.89 -4.32
CA PRO A 65 13.81 4.45 -3.28
C PRO A 65 14.52 5.73 -3.73
N SER A 66 14.82 6.60 -2.77
CA SER A 66 15.70 7.76 -2.91
C SER A 66 16.60 7.90 -1.68
N VAL A 67 17.46 8.91 -1.67
CA VAL A 67 18.37 9.19 -0.54
C VAL A 67 17.66 9.44 0.80
N ASN A 68 16.48 10.08 0.79
CA ASN A 68 15.78 10.53 2.00
C ASN A 68 14.34 10.01 2.13
N SER A 69 13.85 9.28 1.12
CA SER A 69 12.48 8.80 1.09
C SER A 69 12.31 7.55 0.23
N VAL A 70 11.28 6.78 0.51
CA VAL A 70 10.88 5.61 -0.26
C VAL A 70 9.38 5.71 -0.53
N ARG A 71 9.01 5.58 -1.80
CA ARG A 71 7.62 5.37 -2.20
C ARG A 71 7.37 3.89 -2.42
N PHE A 72 6.32 3.38 -1.78
CA PHE A 72 5.94 1.97 -1.85
C PHE A 72 4.50 1.86 -2.30
N SER A 73 4.26 1.33 -3.50
CA SER A 73 2.92 1.24 -4.10
C SER A 73 2.49 -0.21 -4.24
N ILE A 74 1.24 -0.49 -3.90
CA ILE A 74 0.67 -1.84 -3.89
C ILE A 74 -0.49 -1.91 -4.89
N ARG A 75 -0.46 -2.94 -5.73
CA ARG A 75 -1.61 -3.40 -6.50
C ARG A 75 -2.19 -4.63 -5.81
N ILE A 76 -3.41 -4.48 -5.31
CA ILE A 76 -4.15 -5.49 -4.55
C ILE A 76 -4.87 -6.40 -5.54
N LYS A 77 -4.96 -7.69 -5.21
CA LYS A 77 -5.67 -8.66 -6.04
C LYS A 77 -7.17 -8.31 -6.11
N GLN A 78 -7.73 -8.32 -7.31
CA GLN A 78 -9.15 -8.06 -7.57
C GLN A 78 -9.67 -9.14 -8.51
N ALA A 79 -10.43 -10.11 -8.00
CA ALA A 79 -10.88 -11.26 -8.79
C ALA A 79 -12.17 -10.99 -9.58
N ASP A 80 -12.99 -10.04 -9.14
CA ASP A 80 -14.25 -9.66 -9.79
C ASP A 80 -14.61 -8.19 -9.56
N GLU A 81 -15.72 -7.75 -10.16
CA GLU A 81 -16.21 -6.37 -10.07
C GLU A 81 -16.57 -5.96 -8.63
N ILE A 82 -17.06 -6.89 -7.81
CA ILE A 82 -17.39 -6.62 -6.41
C ILE A 82 -16.10 -6.30 -5.65
N GLU A 83 -15.07 -7.13 -5.79
CA GLU A 83 -13.76 -6.90 -5.17
C GLU A 83 -13.11 -5.60 -5.68
N HIS A 84 -13.21 -5.29 -6.97
CA HIS A 84 -12.74 -4.01 -7.51
C HIS A 84 -13.39 -2.81 -6.79
N ILE A 85 -14.72 -2.84 -6.60
CA ILE A 85 -15.44 -1.79 -5.88
C ILE A 85 -15.08 -1.76 -4.39
N LEU A 86 -14.94 -2.93 -3.74
CA LEU A 86 -14.59 -3.04 -2.33
C LEU A 86 -13.18 -2.49 -2.08
N VAL A 87 -12.19 -2.88 -2.88
CA VAL A 87 -10.82 -2.36 -2.79
C VAL A 87 -10.82 -0.84 -2.98
N HIS A 88 -11.49 -0.33 -4.02
CA HIS A 88 -11.56 1.12 -4.25
C HIS A 88 -12.20 1.87 -3.06
N LYS A 89 -13.26 1.35 -2.46
CA LYS A 89 -13.88 1.98 -1.27
C LYS A 89 -12.99 1.88 -0.04
N PHE A 90 -12.36 0.74 0.18
CA PHE A 90 -11.46 0.48 1.31
C PHE A 90 -10.22 1.37 1.26
N THR A 91 -9.53 1.45 0.12
CA THR A 91 -8.35 2.30 -0.03
C THR A 91 -8.73 3.78 0.07
N ARG A 92 -9.86 4.19 -0.51
CA ARG A 92 -10.37 5.57 -0.36
C ARG A 92 -10.68 5.93 1.10
N PHE A 93 -11.22 5.00 1.87
CA PHE A 93 -11.48 5.20 3.30
C PHE A 93 -10.18 5.38 4.09
N LEU A 94 -9.13 4.63 3.76
CA LEU A 94 -7.81 4.77 4.38
C LEU A 94 -7.15 6.09 4.00
N THR A 95 -7.16 6.47 2.72
CA THR A 95 -6.50 7.71 2.25
C THR A 95 -7.16 8.97 2.80
N GLN A 96 -8.47 8.94 3.09
CA GLN A 96 -9.16 10.01 3.81
C GLN A 96 -8.65 10.23 5.24
N ARG A 97 -7.96 9.24 5.83
CA ARG A 97 -7.37 9.28 7.18
C ARG A 97 -5.85 9.34 7.17
N ALA A 98 -5.25 9.70 6.02
CA ALA A 98 -3.80 9.78 5.87
C ALA A 98 -3.12 10.76 6.85
N GLU A 99 -3.85 11.70 7.48
CA GLU A 99 -3.30 12.58 8.52
C GLU A 99 -2.97 11.83 9.81
N SER A 100 -3.86 10.92 10.24
CA SER A 100 -3.59 10.03 11.38
C SER A 100 -2.65 8.89 10.99
N PHE A 101 -2.67 8.52 9.71
CA PHE A 101 -1.84 7.46 9.15
C PHE A 101 -0.72 8.05 8.29
N PHE A 102 0.22 8.72 8.95
CA PHE A 102 1.18 9.67 8.39
C PHE A 102 2.15 9.10 7.32
N ILE A 103 2.26 7.78 7.18
CA ILE A 103 3.04 7.16 6.08
C ILE A 103 2.22 6.95 4.80
N LEU A 104 0.92 7.19 4.81
CA LEU A 104 0.04 6.94 3.67
C LEU A 104 0.00 8.15 2.72
N ARG A 105 0.11 7.91 1.41
CA ARG A 105 -0.12 8.96 0.41
C ARG A 105 -1.62 9.18 0.25
N ARG A 106 -2.03 10.45 0.14
CA ARG A 106 -3.42 10.86 -0.11
C ARG A 106 -3.97 10.34 -1.44
N LYS A 107 -3.09 10.10 -2.42
CA LYS A 107 -3.41 9.55 -3.74
C LYS A 107 -2.42 8.43 -4.07
N ALA A 108 -2.93 7.30 -4.56
CA ALA A 108 -2.10 6.21 -5.05
C ALA A 108 -1.37 6.59 -6.34
N MET A 109 -0.29 5.87 -6.66
CA MET A 109 0.37 5.98 -7.96
C MET A 109 -0.51 5.42 -9.08
N PRO A 110 -0.41 5.95 -10.32
CA PRO A 110 -1.17 5.42 -11.45
C PRO A 110 -0.94 3.93 -11.64
N GLY A 111 -2.02 3.14 -11.74
CA GLY A 111 -1.95 1.69 -11.88
C GLY A 111 -1.74 0.90 -10.58
N TYR A 112 -1.80 1.57 -9.43
CA TYR A 112 -1.73 0.97 -8.09
C TYR A 112 -2.92 1.44 -7.25
N ASP A 113 -3.31 0.65 -6.25
CA ASP A 113 -4.52 0.88 -5.45
C ASP A 113 -4.24 1.73 -4.21
N ILE A 114 -3.04 1.60 -3.64
CA ILE A 114 -2.60 2.33 -2.46
C ILE A 114 -1.09 2.56 -2.51
N SER A 115 -0.64 3.70 -1.98
CA SER A 115 0.78 4.05 -1.94
C SER A 115 1.16 4.62 -0.58
N PHE A 116 2.34 4.25 -0.11
CA PHE A 116 2.98 4.77 1.08
C PHE A 116 4.16 5.65 0.70
N LEU A 117 4.41 6.66 1.51
CA LEU A 117 5.57 7.52 1.45
C LEU A 117 6.28 7.48 2.81
N ILE A 118 7.45 6.87 2.84
CA ILE A 118 8.25 6.74 4.05
C ILE A 118 9.46 7.68 3.91
N THR A 119 9.63 8.63 4.82
CA THR A 119 10.72 9.60 4.82
C THR A 119 11.73 9.28 5.92
N ASN A 120 12.89 9.93 5.90
CA ASN A 120 13.88 9.85 6.96
C ASN A 120 13.27 10.22 8.34
N ALA A 121 12.38 11.21 8.40
CA ALA A 121 11.71 11.62 9.63
C ALA A 121 10.89 10.48 10.26
N HIS A 122 10.27 9.63 9.43
CA HIS A 122 9.58 8.43 9.91
C HIS A 122 10.56 7.41 10.50
N THR A 123 11.68 7.16 9.83
CA THR A 123 12.70 6.21 10.33
C THR A 123 13.49 6.73 11.54
N GLU A 124 13.49 8.04 11.77
CA GLU A 124 14.06 8.67 12.97
C GLU A 124 13.08 8.58 14.15
N ALA A 125 11.78 8.78 13.90
CA ALA A 125 10.74 8.72 14.94
C ALA A 125 10.32 7.28 15.31
N MET A 126 10.46 6.32 14.39
CA MET A 126 10.03 4.93 14.58
C MET A 126 11.09 3.93 14.15
N LEU A 127 11.06 2.76 14.78
CA LEU A 127 11.94 1.66 14.41
C LEU A 127 11.65 1.17 12.98
N LYS A 128 12.64 1.26 12.10
CA LYS A 128 12.51 0.84 10.69
C LYS A 128 11.93 -0.56 10.51
N HIS A 129 12.31 -1.52 11.36
CA HIS A 129 11.82 -2.89 11.27
C HIS A 129 10.33 -2.99 11.61
N LYS A 130 9.81 -2.12 12.49
CA LYS A 130 8.37 -2.04 12.77
C LYS A 130 7.59 -1.44 11.62
N LEU A 131 8.17 -0.49 10.89
CA LEU A 131 7.56 0.02 9.65
C LEU A 131 7.48 -1.07 8.58
N VAL A 132 8.55 -1.84 8.40
CA VAL A 132 8.53 -3.00 7.50
C VAL A 132 7.49 -4.03 7.94
N ASP A 133 7.48 -4.41 9.23
CA ASP A 133 6.50 -5.34 9.78
C ASP A 133 5.07 -4.87 9.52
N PHE A 134 4.81 -3.58 9.76
CA PHE A 134 3.52 -2.96 9.52
C PHE A 134 3.10 -3.05 8.04
N VAL A 135 3.97 -2.73 7.09
CA VAL A 135 3.65 -2.81 5.65
C VAL A 135 3.36 -4.24 5.23
N ILE A 136 4.14 -5.22 5.72
CA ILE A 136 3.91 -6.63 5.43
C ILE A 136 2.60 -7.13 6.05
N GLN A 137 2.32 -6.75 7.30
CA GLN A 137 1.06 -7.07 7.96
C GLN A 137 -0.14 -6.46 7.21
N PHE A 138 -0.03 -5.20 6.79
CA PHE A 138 -1.04 -4.55 5.96
C PHE A 138 -1.31 -5.34 4.68
N MET A 139 -0.26 -5.78 3.96
CA MET A 139 -0.42 -6.61 2.77
C MET A 139 -1.12 -7.95 3.05
N GLU A 140 -0.86 -8.57 4.21
CA GLU A 140 -1.50 -9.83 4.61
C GLU A 140 -2.97 -9.66 5.04
N GLU A 141 -3.30 -8.54 5.68
CA GLU A 141 -4.62 -8.28 6.24
C GLU A 141 -5.61 -7.76 5.20
N VAL A 142 -5.15 -6.94 4.24
CA VAL A 142 -6.02 -6.38 3.19
C VAL A 142 -6.76 -7.47 2.42
N ASP A 143 -6.06 -8.51 1.96
CA ASP A 143 -6.69 -9.60 1.21
C ASP A 143 -7.77 -10.32 2.02
N LYS A 144 -7.55 -10.49 3.33
CA LYS A 144 -8.52 -11.11 4.25
C LYS A 144 -9.72 -10.21 4.44
N GLU A 145 -9.51 -8.93 4.72
CA GLU A 145 -10.55 -7.93 4.95
C GLU A 145 -11.46 -7.77 3.72
N ILE A 146 -10.88 -7.71 2.51
CA ILE A 146 -11.66 -7.66 1.25
C ILE A 146 -12.52 -8.93 1.09
N SER A 147 -11.94 -10.10 1.39
CA SER A 147 -12.64 -11.38 1.31
C SER A 147 -13.79 -11.46 2.32
N GLU A 148 -13.57 -11.00 3.55
CA GLU A 148 -14.58 -10.95 4.61
C GLU A 148 -15.71 -9.97 4.26
N MET A 149 -15.39 -8.76 3.79
CA MET A 149 -16.39 -7.79 3.33
C MET A 149 -17.29 -8.35 2.23
N LYS A 150 -16.71 -9.10 1.28
CA LYS A 150 -17.47 -9.77 0.22
C LYS A 150 -18.43 -10.83 0.77
N LEU A 151 -17.97 -11.66 1.72
CA LEU A 151 -18.80 -12.65 2.38
C LEU A 151 -19.96 -12.00 3.15
N PHE A 152 -19.70 -10.92 3.90
CA PHE A 152 -20.73 -10.17 4.61
C PHE A 152 -21.75 -9.53 3.66
N LEU A 153 -21.29 -8.97 2.54
CA LEU A 153 -22.17 -8.40 1.52
C LEU A 153 -23.12 -9.45 0.96
N ASN A 154 -22.60 -10.62 0.57
CA ASN A 154 -23.41 -11.71 0.03
C ASN A 154 -24.39 -12.29 1.05
N ALA A 155 -23.94 -12.48 2.31
CA ALA A 155 -24.81 -12.95 3.38
C ALA A 155 -25.96 -11.97 3.64
N ARG A 156 -25.68 -10.66 3.65
CA ARG A 156 -26.69 -9.62 3.85
C ARG A 156 -27.66 -9.53 2.67
N ALA A 157 -27.17 -9.67 1.43
CA ALA A 157 -28.02 -9.70 0.25
C ALA A 157 -29.02 -10.86 0.30
N ARG A 158 -28.56 -12.05 0.72
CA ARG A 158 -29.44 -13.22 0.92
C ARG A 158 -30.50 -12.96 1.99
N PHE A 159 -30.09 -12.46 3.15
CA PHE A 159 -31.02 -12.13 4.24
C PHE A 159 -32.10 -11.12 3.81
N VAL A 160 -31.72 -10.09 3.05
CA VAL A 160 -32.67 -9.10 2.51
C VAL A 160 -33.63 -9.74 1.52
N ALA A 161 -33.14 -10.61 0.63
CA ALA A 161 -33.98 -11.31 -0.34
C ALA A 161 -34.99 -12.25 0.34
N GLU A 162 -34.56 -13.05 1.32
CA GLU A 162 -35.43 -13.94 2.11
C GLU A 162 -36.49 -13.14 2.87
N SER A 163 -36.09 -12.07 3.55
CA SER A 163 -37.01 -11.20 4.30
C SER A 163 -38.04 -10.52 3.40
N PHE A 164 -37.64 -10.13 2.18
CA PHE A 164 -38.55 -9.53 1.21
C PHE A 164 -39.55 -10.54 0.64
N LEU A 165 -39.14 -11.80 0.46
CA LEU A 165 -40.00 -12.85 -0.11
C LEU A 165 -40.92 -13.52 0.93
N THR A 166 -40.57 -13.50 2.21
CA THR A 166 -41.35 -14.11 3.30
C THR A 166 -42.85 -13.75 3.30
N PRO A 167 -43.27 -12.50 3.01
CA PRO A 167 -44.70 -12.15 2.97
C PRO A 167 -45.48 -12.69 1.77
N PHE A 168 -44.80 -13.27 0.77
CA PHE A 168 -45.39 -13.80 -0.45
C PHE A 168 -45.52 -15.33 -0.46
N ASP A 169 -45.00 -16.00 0.58
CA ASP A 169 -45.24 -17.42 0.88
C ASP A 169 -46.49 -17.60 1.75
#